data_AF-A0A968XG60-F1
#
_entry.id   AF-A0A968XG60-F1
#
_cell.length_a   1.000
_cell.length_b   1.000
_cell.length_c   1.000
_cell.angle_alpha   90.00
_cell.angle_beta   90.00
_cell.angle_gamma   90.00
#
_symmetry.space_group_name_H-M   'P 1'
#
loop_
_entity.id
_entity.type
_entity.pdbx_description
1 polymer ?
#
loop_
_entity_poly.entity_id
_entity_poly.type
_entity_poly.pdbx_seq_one_letter_code
_entity_poly.pdbx_strand_id
1 'polypeptide(L)' 'MNPVIAKDLILASKSAARLSMLQSVGLKLDGVAPMVDEDAVKEAMIAENAKRAILVMR' A
#
# COMPACT_ATOMS: atom_id res chain seq x y z
N MET A 1 -9.11 -21.90 -20.17
CA MET A 1 -8.71 -20.69 -19.42
C MET A 1 -9.87 -20.31 -18.54
N ASN A 2 -9.70 -20.34 -17.21
CA ASN A 2 -10.77 -19.94 -16.30
C ASN A 2 -10.83 -18.41 -16.33
N PRO A 3 -11.91 -17.77 -16.81
CA PRO A 3 -12.02 -16.34 -16.70
C PRO A 3 -12.15 -16.06 -15.21
N VAL A 4 -11.09 -15.57 -14.59
CA VAL A 4 -11.21 -14.93 -13.29
C VAL A 4 -12.27 -13.86 -13.51
N ILE A 5 -13.47 -14.08 -12.98
CA ILE A 5 -14.55 -13.10 -12.93
C ILE A 5 -13.91 -11.94 -12.18
N ALA A 6 -13.42 -10.96 -12.94
CA ALA A 6 -12.49 -9.98 -12.43
C ALA A 6 -13.24 -9.13 -11.42
N LYS A 7 -12.99 -9.39 -10.13
CA LYS A 7 -13.25 -8.40 -9.09
C LYS A 7 -12.65 -7.09 -9.57
N ASP A 8 -13.41 -6.01 -9.50
CA ASP A 8 -12.97 -4.67 -9.85
C ASP A 8 -11.58 -4.43 -9.26
N LEU A 9 -10.59 -4.29 -10.15
CA LEU A 9 -9.20 -4.16 -9.75
C LEU A 9 -8.96 -2.71 -9.35
N ILE A 10 -8.49 -2.49 -8.13
CA ILE A 10 -8.26 -1.15 -7.57
C ILE A 10 -6.78 -0.94 -7.31
N LEU A 11 -6.24 0.18 -7.79
CA LEU A 11 -4.91 0.65 -7.43
C LEU A 11 -5.02 1.56 -6.20
N ALA A 12 -4.65 1.05 -5.03
CA ALA A 12 -4.55 1.82 -3.79
C ALA A 12 -3.27 2.67 -3.78
N SER A 13 -3.20 3.72 -4.59
CA SER A 13 -2.04 4.60 -4.69
C SER A 13 -2.40 5.97 -5.27
N LYS A 14 -1.74 7.02 -4.76
CA LYS A 14 -1.84 8.39 -5.28
C LYS A 14 -0.95 8.67 -6.51
N SER A 15 -0.12 7.72 -6.94
CA SER A 15 0.81 7.91 -8.05
C SER A 15 0.10 7.82 -9.42
N ALA A 16 -0.02 8.97 -10.09
CA ALA A 16 -0.55 9.04 -11.45
C ALA A 16 0.30 8.25 -12.46
N ALA A 17 1.62 8.21 -12.28
CA ALA A 17 2.53 7.45 -13.14
C ALA A 17 2.24 5.94 -13.08
N ARG A 18 2.05 5.37 -11.89
CA ARG A 18 1.71 3.94 -11.73
C ARG A 18 0.35 3.61 -12.33
N LEU A 19 -0.64 4.49 -12.18
CA LEU A 19 -1.95 4.32 -12.80
C LEU A 19 -1.84 4.25 -14.33
N SER A 20 -1.13 5.19 -14.94
CA SER A 20 -0.92 5.24 -16.39
C SER A 20 -0.15 4.02 -16.91
N MET A 21 0.89 3.56 -16.20
CA MET A 21 1.64 2.35 -16.58
C MET A 21 0.78 1.08 -16.56
N LEU A 22 -0.11 0.93 -15.59
CA LEU A 22 -0.96 -0.25 -15.51
C LEU A 22 -2.09 -0.20 -16.54
N GLN A 23 -2.63 0.99 -16.81
CA GLN A 23 -3.62 1.18 -17.86
C GLN A 23 -3.04 0.93 -19.26
N SER A 24 -1.76 1.28 -19.50
CA SER A 24 -1.12 1.08 -20.80
C SER A 24 -0.91 -0.39 -21.17
N VAL A 25 -0.85 -1.30 -20.19
CA VAL A 25 -0.81 -2.76 -20.41
C VAL A 25 -2.20 -3.40 -20.52
N GLY A 26 -3.26 -2.57 -20.60
CA GLY A 26 -4.63 -3.02 -20.81
C GLY A 26 -5.38 -3.42 -19.54
N LEU A 27 -4.85 -3.13 -18.34
CA LEU A 27 -5.57 -3.36 -17.10
C LEU A 27 -6.66 -2.29 -16.91
N LYS A 28 -7.91 -2.75 -16.75
CA LYS A 28 -9.03 -1.88 -16.32
C LYS A 28 -9.02 -1.79 -14.80
N LEU A 29 -8.62 -0.63 -14.28
CA LEU A 29 -8.54 -0.39 -12.85
C LEU A 29 -8.73 1.09 -12.52
N ASP A 30 -9.27 1.32 -11.33
CA ASP A 30 -9.47 2.65 -10.77
C ASP A 30 -8.41 2.94 -9.70
N GLY A 31 -7.93 4.19 -9.68
CA GLY A 31 -7.01 4.67 -8.64
C GLY A 31 -7.77 5.21 -7.45
N VAL A 32 -7.48 4.71 -6.25
CA VAL A 32 -8.04 5.22 -4.99
C VAL A 32 -6.90 5.63 -4.07
N ALA A 33 -7.02 6.82 -3.47
CA ALA A 33 -6.07 7.26 -2.45
C ALA A 33 -6.19 6.35 -1.22
N PRO A 34 -5.09 5.77 -0.72
CA PRO A 34 -5.11 5.04 0.54
C PRO A 34 -5.60 5.95 1.67
N MET A 35 -6.47 5.43 2.53
CA MET A 35 -6.88 6.09 3.78
C MET A 35 -5.85 5.89 4.90
N VAL A 36 -4.70 5.29 4.59
CA VAL A 36 -3.64 4.97 5.55
C VAL A 36 -2.62 6.10 5.54
N ASP A 37 -2.31 6.60 6.74
CA ASP A 37 -1.16 7.47 6.98
C ASP A 37 0.09 6.58 7.17
N GLU A 38 0.81 6.35 6.07
CA GLU A 38 1.99 5.48 6.05
C GLU A 38 3.12 6.01 6.96
N ASP A 39 3.23 7.34 7.09
CA ASP A 39 4.25 7.96 7.93
C ASP A 39 3.93 7.72 9.41
N ALA A 40 2.68 7.92 9.82
CA ALA A 40 2.24 7.62 11.18
C ALA A 40 2.43 6.13 11.54
N VAL A 41 2.13 5.22 10.61
CA VAL A 41 2.35 3.78 10.82
C VAL A 41 3.85 3.47 10.96
N LYS A 42 4.69 4.04 10.11
CA LYS A 42 6.14 3.84 10.15
C LYS A 42 6.75 4.38 11.44
N GLU A 43 6.35 5.58 11.86
CA GLU A 43 6.79 6.17 13.12
C GLU A 43 6.38 5.34 14.33
N ALA A 44 5.13 4.85 14.35
CA ALA A 44 4.66 3.96 15.40
C ALA A 44 5.49 2.66 15.49
N MET A 45 5.82 2.05 14.34
CA MET A 45 6.67 0.86 14.28
C MET A 45 8.11 1.13 14.76
N ILE A 46 8.68 2.30 14.42
CA ILE A 46 10.01 2.70 14.92
C ILE A 46 9.97 2.88 16.44
N ALA A 47 8.95 3.56 16.96
CA ALA A 47 8.76 3.78 18.40
C ALA A 47 8.56 2.47 19.17
N GLU A 48 7.85 1.50 18.60
CA GLU A 48 7.68 0.16 19.20
C GLU A 48 9.01 -0.60 19.28
N ASN A 49 9.82 -0.56 18.21
CA ASN A 49 11.15 -1.16 18.23
C ASN A 49 12.09 -0.49 19.24
N ALA A 50 12.03 0.84 19.39
CA ALA A 50 12.80 1.55 20.40
C ALA A 50 12.40 1.14 21.83
N LYS A 51 11.10 0.94 22.09
CA LYS A 51 10.61 0.44 23.39
C LYS A 51 11.11 -0.98 23.68
N ARG A 52 11.15 -1.87 22.68
CA ARG A 52 11.70 -3.22 22.85
C ARG A 52 13.20 -3.21 23.17
N ALA A 53 13.98 -2.35 22.53
CA ALA A 53 15.43 -2.25 22.78
C ALA A 53 15.74 -1.84 24.24
N ILE A 54 14.97 -0.92 24.81
CA ILE A 54 15.15 -0.45 26.20
C ILE A 54 14.82 -1.54 27.23
N LEU A 55 13.91 -2.47 26.92
CA LEU A 55 13.48 -3.53 27.85
C LEU A 55 14.50 -4.68 27.96
N VAL A 56 15.32 -4.92 26.91
CA VAL A 56 16.31 -6.01 26.86
C VAL A 56 17.66 -5.61 27.49
N MET A 57 17.90 -4.31 27.72
CA MET A 57 19.12 -3.79 28.34
C MET A 57 19.02 -3.60 29.87
N ARG A 58 18.00 -4.18 30.52
CA ARG A 58 17.84 -4.18 31.99
C ARG A 58 18.14 -5.55 32.57
#